data_AF-A0A660YNV7-F1
#
_entry.id   AF-A0A660YNV7-F1
#
_cell.length_a   1.000
_cell.length_b   1.000
_cell.length_c   1.000
_cell.angle_alpha   90.00
_cell.angle_beta   90.00
_cell.angle_gamma   90.00
#
_symmetry.space_group_name_H-M   'P 1'
#
loop_
_entity.id
_entity.type
_entity.pdbx_description
1 polymer ?
#
loop_
_entity_poly.entity_id
_entity_poly.type
_entity_poly.pdbx_seq_one_letter_code
_entity_poly.pdbx_strand_id
1 'polypeptide(L)'
;MKKAIFVIIVVFIAGVFSGCNSKKQEELSIIPVPYSARVYKSSFAFPDNFKVYVPENNMQAYKAAEYFKTRVSKYFQIDIEASTKDKPEQALVLVINKSYDTQIGNEGYKLYINKKGIKIKANKPA
;
A
#
# COMPACT_ATOMS: atom_id res chain seq x y z
N MET A 1 -20.25 14.55 53.76
CA MET A 1 -20.56 13.25 53.13
C MET A 1 -20.98 13.38 51.66
N LYS A 2 -21.98 14.20 51.30
CA LYS A 2 -22.45 14.36 49.90
C LYS A 2 -21.37 14.87 48.90
N LYS A 3 -20.47 15.76 49.33
CA LYS A 3 -19.38 16.28 48.49
C LYS A 3 -18.28 15.24 48.19
N ALA A 4 -18.03 14.32 49.11
CA ALA A 4 -17.05 13.25 48.93
C ALA A 4 -17.55 12.18 47.95
N ILE A 5 -18.85 11.87 48.00
CA ILE A 5 -19.50 10.94 47.05
C ILE A 5 -19.46 11.51 45.63
N PHE A 6 -19.68 12.82 45.46
CA PHE A 6 -19.63 13.47 44.14
C PHE A 6 -18.23 13.40 43.52
N VAL A 7 -17.17 13.61 44.32
CA VAL A 7 -15.77 13.53 43.84
C VAL A 7 -15.41 12.11 43.40
N ILE A 8 -15.85 11.09 44.13
CA ILE A 8 -15.58 9.68 43.78
C ILE A 8 -16.26 9.31 42.45
N ILE A 9 -17.49 9.78 42.21
CA ILE A 9 -18.21 9.52 40.96
C ILE A 9 -17.51 10.17 39.76
N VAL A 10 -17.02 11.41 39.90
CA VAL A 10 -16.30 12.11 38.83
C VAL A 10 -14.98 11.42 38.49
N VAL A 11 -14.23 10.96 39.51
CA VAL A 11 -12.99 10.20 39.32
C VAL A 11 -13.25 8.83 38.66
N PHE A 12 -14.34 8.17 39.04
CA PHE A 12 -14.71 6.88 38.44
C PHE A 12 -15.09 7.03 36.96
N ILE A 13 -15.87 8.06 36.61
CA ILE A 13 -16.26 8.34 35.22
C ILE A 13 -15.05 8.72 34.37
N ALA A 14 -14.11 9.50 34.89
CA ALA A 14 -12.88 9.85 34.17
C ALA A 14 -11.96 8.63 33.91
N GLY A 15 -11.98 7.63 34.80
CA GLY A 15 -11.22 6.39 34.65
C GLY A 15 -11.71 5.48 33.52
N VAL A 16 -13.01 5.45 33.23
CA VAL A 16 -13.59 4.52 32.23
C VAL A 16 -13.29 4.95 30.79
N PHE A 17 -13.09 6.24 30.53
CA PHE A 17 -12.77 6.75 29.18
C PHE A 17 -11.31 6.59 28.77
N SER A 18 -10.44 6.13 29.68
CA SER A 18 -9.01 5.89 29.39
C SER A 18 -8.72 4.49 28.84
N GLY A 19 -9.75 3.78 28.35
CA GLY A 19 -9.58 2.52 27.63
C GLY A 19 -8.69 2.69 26.42
N CYS A 20 -7.42 2.27 26.55
CA CYS A 20 -6.47 2.20 25.46
C CYS A 20 -7.04 1.36 24.31
N ASN A 21 -7.45 2.01 23.23
CA ASN A 21 -7.61 1.36 21.93
C ASN A 21 -6.23 0.89 21.45
N SER A 22 -5.81 -0.30 21.87
CA SER A 22 -4.70 -1.02 21.24
C SER A 22 -5.14 -1.35 19.81
N LYS A 23 -4.89 -0.42 18.87
CA LYS A 23 -5.07 -0.68 17.45
C LYS A 23 -4.20 -1.89 17.12
N LYS A 24 -4.86 -3.03 16.90
CA LYS A 24 -4.22 -4.26 16.42
C LYS A 24 -3.44 -3.88 15.16
N GLN A 25 -2.12 -4.04 15.20
CA GLN A 25 -1.29 -3.84 14.03
C GLN A 25 -1.76 -4.85 12.99
N GLU A 26 -2.17 -4.38 11.81
CA GLU A 26 -2.59 -5.27 10.73
C GLU A 26 -1.45 -6.22 10.39
N GLU A 27 -1.72 -7.52 10.51
CA GLU A 27 -0.78 -8.57 10.17
C GLU A 27 -0.76 -8.72 8.65
N LEU A 28 0.43 -8.60 8.05
CA LEU A 28 0.60 -8.72 6.61
C LEU A 28 0.56 -10.20 6.20
N SER A 29 -0.53 -10.62 5.56
CA SER A 29 -0.66 -11.97 4.99
C SER A 29 -0.08 -12.05 3.58
N ILE A 30 1.25 -12.01 3.47
CA ILE A 30 1.97 -12.14 2.19
C ILE A 30 2.86 -13.38 2.25
N ILE A 31 2.75 -14.24 1.22
CA ILE A 31 3.56 -15.46 1.08
C ILE A 31 4.28 -15.42 -0.28
N PRO A 32 5.61 -15.62 -0.34
CA PRO A 32 6.53 -15.75 0.79
C PRO A 32 6.59 -14.50 1.68
N VAL A 33 7.01 -14.67 2.93
CA VAL A 33 7.18 -13.53 3.86
C VAL A 33 8.21 -12.57 3.27
N PRO A 34 7.91 -11.26 3.19
CA PRO A 34 8.86 -10.30 2.64
C PRO A 34 10.10 -10.20 3.53
N TYR A 35 11.28 -10.05 2.92
CA TYR A 35 12.54 -9.88 3.66
C TYR A 35 12.47 -8.72 4.68
N SER A 36 11.76 -7.64 4.35
CA SER A 36 11.49 -6.53 5.26
C SER A 36 10.19 -5.86 4.87
N ALA A 37 9.35 -5.53 5.85
CA ALA A 37 8.13 -4.74 5.67
C ALA A 37 8.01 -3.68 6.77
N ARG A 38 7.54 -2.48 6.40
CA ARG A 38 7.19 -1.41 7.33
C ARG A 38 5.80 -0.90 6.99
N VAL A 39 4.87 -1.07 7.93
CA VAL A 39 3.46 -0.64 7.78
C VAL A 39 3.27 0.70 8.48
N TYR A 40 2.72 1.67 7.75
CA TYR A 40 2.40 3.00 8.25
C TYR A 40 0.88 3.19 8.33
N LYS A 41 0.42 4.22 9.05
CA LYS A 41 -1.01 4.50 9.27
C LYS A 41 -1.78 5.01 8.03
N SER A 42 -1.19 4.94 6.84
CA SER A 42 -1.81 5.39 5.59
C SER A 42 -2.13 4.22 4.69
N SER A 43 -3.31 4.25 4.06
CA SER A 43 -3.73 3.30 3.05
C SER A 43 -3.89 3.97 1.68
N PHE A 44 -4.05 3.15 0.65
CA PHE A 44 -4.41 3.56 -0.69
C PHE A 44 -5.61 2.72 -1.13
N ALA A 45 -6.66 3.38 -1.63
CA ALA A 45 -7.80 2.74 -2.26
C ALA A 45 -7.72 2.97 -3.77
N PHE A 46 -8.12 1.98 -4.56
CA PHE A 46 -8.16 2.13 -6.00
C PHE A 46 -9.24 3.17 -6.38
N PRO A 47 -8.89 4.23 -7.12
CA PRO A 47 -9.89 5.12 -7.71
C PRO A 47 -10.57 4.46 -8.91
N ASP A 48 -11.73 4.98 -9.32
CA ASP A 48 -12.54 4.41 -10.41
C ASP A 48 -11.78 4.29 -11.75
N ASN A 49 -10.88 5.24 -12.04
CA ASN A 49 -10.06 5.27 -13.26
C ASN A 49 -8.59 4.94 -12.94
N PHE A 50 -8.36 3.83 -12.25
CA PHE A 50 -7.01 3.47 -11.81
C PHE A 50 -6.10 3.10 -12.98
N LYS A 51 -4.89 3.67 -13.03
CA LYS A 51 -3.91 3.32 -14.06
C LYS A 51 -2.69 2.59 -13.49
N VAL A 52 -2.21 1.62 -14.26
CA VAL A 52 -0.88 1.02 -14.13
C VAL A 52 0.03 1.72 -15.12
N TYR A 53 0.88 2.60 -14.60
CA TYR A 53 1.80 3.41 -15.38
C TYR A 53 3.19 2.79 -15.46
N VAL A 54 3.73 2.71 -16.68
CA VAL A 54 5.11 2.26 -16.95
C VAL A 54 5.88 3.44 -17.57
N PRO A 55 6.75 4.13 -16.82
CA PRO A 55 7.43 5.36 -17.26
C PRO A 55 8.45 5.16 -18.36
N GLU A 56 8.98 3.94 -18.47
CA GLU A 56 9.98 3.60 -19.47
C GLU A 56 9.29 2.79 -20.56
N ASN A 57 9.74 2.91 -21.82
CA ASN A 57 9.23 2.08 -22.91
C ASN A 57 9.78 0.64 -22.80
N ASN A 58 9.56 0.02 -21.65
CA ASN A 58 9.97 -1.34 -21.33
C ASN A 58 8.78 -2.27 -21.59
N MET A 59 8.85 -2.99 -22.71
CA MET A 59 7.78 -3.86 -23.17
C MET A 59 7.47 -4.99 -22.17
N GLN A 60 8.46 -5.50 -21.45
CA GLN A 60 8.25 -6.57 -20.47
C GLN A 60 7.51 -6.04 -19.22
N ALA A 61 7.89 -4.88 -18.72
CA ALA A 61 7.16 -4.20 -17.64
C ALA A 61 5.72 -3.85 -18.07
N TYR A 62 5.51 -3.45 -19.33
CA TYR A 62 4.18 -3.23 -19.87
C TYR A 62 3.33 -4.51 -19.93
N LYS A 63 3.92 -5.66 -20.31
CA LYS A 63 3.23 -6.96 -20.25
C LYS A 63 2.81 -7.32 -18.83
N ALA A 64 3.67 -7.05 -17.83
CA ALA A 64 3.31 -7.22 -16.43
C ALA A 64 2.16 -6.29 -16.00
N ALA A 65 2.13 -5.05 -16.50
CA ALA A 65 1.03 -4.12 -16.27
C ALA A 65 -0.30 -4.63 -16.86
N GLU A 66 -0.32 -5.10 -18.10
CA GLU A 66 -1.51 -5.69 -18.74
C GLU A 66 -1.98 -6.96 -18.02
N TYR A 67 -1.04 -7.78 -17.55
CA TYR A 67 -1.36 -8.97 -16.75
C TYR A 67 -2.02 -8.59 -15.43
N PHE A 68 -1.45 -7.62 -14.71
CA PHE A 68 -2.03 -7.09 -13.46
C PHE A 68 -3.44 -6.55 -13.70
N LYS A 69 -3.61 -5.67 -14.70
CA LYS A 69 -4.90 -5.12 -15.11
C LYS A 69 -5.92 -6.24 -15.31
N THR A 70 -5.61 -7.22 -16.15
CA THR A 70 -6.54 -8.30 -16.50
C THR A 70 -6.96 -9.10 -15.26
N ARG A 71 -6.03 -9.39 -14.35
CA ARG A 71 -6.33 -10.14 -13.12
C ARG A 71 -7.18 -9.30 -12.17
N VAL A 72 -6.73 -8.09 -11.84
CA VAL A 72 -7.38 -7.27 -10.81
C VAL A 72 -8.75 -6.78 -11.27
N SER A 73 -8.89 -6.33 -12.52
CA SER A 73 -10.19 -5.94 -13.07
C SER A 73 -11.19 -7.09 -13.03
N LYS A 74 -10.75 -8.32 -13.32
CA LYS A 74 -11.63 -9.50 -13.26
C LYS A 74 -12.11 -9.81 -11.84
N TYR A 75 -11.23 -9.76 -10.84
CA TYR A 75 -11.59 -10.14 -9.47
C TYR A 75 -12.33 -9.05 -8.71
N PHE A 76 -11.95 -7.78 -8.91
CA PHE A 76 -12.48 -6.65 -8.15
C PHE A 76 -13.55 -5.84 -8.91
N GLN A 77 -13.82 -6.19 -10.18
CA GLN A 77 -14.79 -5.50 -11.03
C GLN A 77 -14.52 -3.98 -11.15
N ILE A 78 -13.23 -3.61 -11.18
CA ILE A 78 -12.78 -2.23 -11.37
C ILE A 78 -12.13 -2.06 -12.74
N ASP A 79 -12.32 -0.89 -13.35
CA ASP A 79 -11.65 -0.57 -14.60
C ASP A 79 -10.20 -0.17 -14.33
N ILE A 80 -9.28 -0.83 -15.01
CA ILE A 80 -7.85 -0.56 -14.90
C ILE A 80 -7.27 -0.38 -16.29
N GLU A 81 -6.51 0.69 -16.48
CA GLU A 81 -5.79 0.94 -17.72
C GLU A 81 -4.28 0.73 -17.50
N ALA A 82 -3.63 -0.05 -18.36
CA ALA A 82 -2.17 -0.05 -18.44
C ALA A 82 -1.75 1.02 -19.45
N SER A 83 -0.82 1.91 -19.05
CA SER A 83 -0.39 3.02 -19.91
C SER A 83 1.10 3.27 -19.78
N THR A 84 1.72 3.59 -20.92
CA THR A 84 3.07 4.18 -20.99
C THR A 84 3.03 5.70 -21.13
N LYS A 85 1.84 6.27 -21.34
CA LYS A 85 1.60 7.70 -21.54
C LYS A 85 1.02 8.31 -20.28
N ASP A 86 1.39 9.57 -20.04
CA ASP A 86 0.81 10.46 -19.04
C ASP A 86 0.58 9.83 -17.67
N LYS A 87 1.54 10.04 -16.77
CA LYS A 87 1.41 9.56 -15.40
C LYS A 87 0.28 10.31 -14.68
N PRO A 88 -0.78 9.62 -14.20
CA PRO A 88 -1.80 10.27 -13.39
C PRO A 88 -1.28 10.55 -11.97
N GLU A 89 -2.00 11.39 -11.23
CA GLU A 89 -1.64 11.73 -9.85
C GLU A 89 -1.64 10.50 -8.92
N GLN A 90 -2.60 9.59 -9.14
CA GLN A 90 -2.73 8.32 -8.43
C GLN A 90 -2.63 7.14 -9.40
N ALA A 91 -1.61 6.30 -9.23
CA ALA A 91 -1.37 5.13 -10.08
C ALA A 91 -0.57 4.04 -9.35
N LEU A 92 -0.60 2.83 -9.92
CA LEU A 92 0.47 1.85 -9.74
C LEU A 92 1.58 2.17 -10.73
N VAL A 93 2.78 2.45 -10.26
CA VAL A 93 3.94 2.76 -11.10
C VAL A 93 4.93 1.60 -11.08
N LEU A 94 5.22 1.00 -12.23
CA LEU A 94 6.21 -0.06 -12.38
C LEU A 94 7.51 0.53 -12.92
N VAL A 95 8.61 0.47 -12.14
CA VAL A 95 9.89 1.09 -12.49
C VAL A 95 10.98 0.02 -12.55
N ILE A 96 11.69 -0.04 -13.67
CA ILE A 96 12.96 -0.75 -13.74
C ILE A 96 14.07 0.20 -13.29
N ASN A 97 14.92 -0.25 -12.38
CA ASN A 97 15.98 0.57 -11.84
C ASN A 97 17.04 0.83 -12.92
N LYS A 98 17.38 2.09 -13.13
CA LYS A 98 18.49 2.50 -14.01
C LYS A 98 19.86 2.05 -13.49
N SER A 99 19.99 1.91 -12.18
CA SER A 99 21.20 1.43 -11.50
C SER A 99 20.87 0.20 -10.68
N TYR A 100 21.71 -0.82 -10.76
CA TYR A 100 21.50 -2.09 -10.07
C TYR A 100 21.47 -1.90 -8.54
N ASP A 101 20.37 -2.32 -7.92
CA ASP A 101 20.22 -2.34 -6.47
C ASP A 101 20.63 -3.71 -5.91
N THR A 102 21.81 -3.77 -5.31
CA THR A 102 22.39 -5.02 -4.80
C THR A 102 21.57 -5.66 -3.67
N GLN A 103 20.69 -4.91 -2.99
CA GLN A 103 19.89 -5.44 -1.88
C GLN A 103 18.75 -6.35 -2.36
N ILE A 104 18.33 -6.22 -3.62
CA ILE A 104 17.17 -6.94 -4.17
C ILE A 104 17.57 -7.94 -5.26
N GLY A 105 18.82 -7.94 -5.72
CA GLY A 105 19.28 -8.91 -6.72
C GLY A 105 18.55 -8.78 -8.05
N ASN A 106 18.40 -9.87 -8.81
CA ASN A 106 17.70 -9.86 -10.09
C ASN A 106 16.17 -9.95 -9.97
N GLU A 107 15.66 -10.65 -8.95
CA GLU A 107 14.23 -10.99 -8.82
C GLU A 107 13.51 -10.17 -7.74
N GLY A 108 14.24 -9.63 -6.78
CA GLY A 108 13.65 -8.87 -5.68
C GLY A 108 13.12 -7.51 -6.15
N TYR A 109 12.22 -6.97 -5.35
CA TYR A 109 11.56 -5.70 -5.61
C TYR A 109 11.39 -4.89 -4.32
N LYS A 110 11.17 -3.59 -4.48
CA LYS A 110 10.73 -2.69 -3.41
C LYS A 110 9.32 -2.20 -3.73
N LEU A 111 8.39 -2.44 -2.80
CA LEU A 111 7.00 -2.01 -2.87
C LEU A 111 6.78 -0.83 -1.93
N TYR A 112 6.22 0.25 -2.47
CA TYR A 112 5.84 1.44 -1.72
C TYR A 112 4.36 1.73 -1.95
N ILE A 113 3.61 1.90 -0.87
CA ILE A 113 2.19 2.25 -0.91
C ILE A 113 1.98 3.49 -0.05
N ASN A 114 1.35 4.52 -0.61
CA ASN A 114 0.93 5.72 0.12
C ASN A 114 -0.30 6.34 -0.56
N LYS A 115 -0.78 7.49 -0.05
CA LYS A 115 -1.99 8.16 -0.56
C LYS A 115 -1.92 8.57 -2.05
N LYS A 116 -0.71 8.71 -2.61
CA LYS A 116 -0.48 9.02 -4.03
C LYS A 116 -0.44 7.78 -4.91
N GLY A 117 -0.60 6.58 -4.35
CA GLY A 117 -0.62 5.32 -5.09
C GLY A 117 0.48 4.35 -4.69
N ILE A 118 0.80 3.49 -5.65
CA ILE A 118 1.66 2.34 -5.47
C ILE A 118 2.87 2.48 -6.39
N LYS A 119 4.05 2.12 -5.90
CA LYS A 119 5.27 2.07 -6.71
C LYS A 119 5.99 0.77 -6.47
N ILE A 120 6.28 0.05 -7.55
CA ILE A 120 7.12 -1.14 -7.55
C ILE A 120 8.41 -0.79 -8.29
N LYS A 121 9.55 -1.03 -7.64
CA LYS A 121 10.88 -0.89 -8.24
C LYS A 121 11.60 -2.23 -8.26
N ALA A 122 12.16 -2.63 -9.39
CA ALA A 122 12.94 -3.86 -9.54
C ALA A 122 14.15 -3.63 -10.45
N ASN A 123 15.17 -4.48 -10.37
CA ASN A 123 16.32 -4.38 -11.26
C ASN A 123 16.06 -4.96 -12.65
N LYS A 124 15.19 -5.96 -12.76
CA LYS A 124 14.81 -6.60 -14.02
C LYS A 124 13.30 -6.85 -14.05
N PRO A 125 12.68 -6.84 -15.24
CA PRO A 125 11.41 -7.53 -15.43
C PRO A 125 11.68 -9.03 -15.19
N ALA A 126 10.89 -9.65 -14.32
CA ALA A 126 10.97 -11.08 -14.07
C ALA A 126 10.50 -11.88 -15.30
#